data_AF-A0A4C1SM64-F1
#
_entry.id   AF-A0A4C1SM64-F1
#
_cell.length_a   1.000
_cell.length_b   1.000
_cell.length_c   1.000
_cell.angle_alpha   90.00
_cell.angle_beta   90.00
_cell.angle_gamma   90.00
#
_symmetry.space_group_name_H-M   'P 1'
#
loop_
_entity.id
_entity.type
_entity.pdbx_description
1 polymer ?
#
loop_
_entity_poly.entity_id
_entity_poly.type
_entity_poly.pdbx_seq_one_letter_code
_entity_poly.pdbx_strand_id
1 'polypeptide(L)'
;MINAIESTKEESSKFGQETSKENLLVGSGWSRERHEDDKKENLEREKVNRDVDRRRERSRDRSLDRSRDRSRDRNMSRNRENERMDRERDRRQRRERDIRSHSLTPVRKQKKKEDPPLRLLDDLFRKTKATPCIYWLPLNPEQIRRAEATSEAKGIEREKDRERERNRNSDRERDRDHRRSNRSSDRRRSRSRDRRRY
;
A
#
# COMPACT_ATOMS: atom_id res chain seq x y z
N MET A 1 -43.87 -71.92 63.91
CA MET A 1 -44.63 -72.97 63.21
C MET A 1 -44.81 -72.47 61.78
N ILE A 2 -43.89 -72.74 60.85
CA ILE A 2 -43.66 -73.98 60.09
C ILE A 2 -44.86 -74.37 59.21
N ASN A 3 -44.60 -74.40 57.88
CA ASN A 3 -45.30 -75.06 56.75
C ASN A 3 -46.48 -74.33 56.09
N ALA A 4 -46.68 -74.37 54.76
CA ALA A 4 -46.01 -75.07 53.66
C ALA A 4 -46.23 -74.33 52.33
N ILE A 5 -45.28 -74.54 51.41
CA ILE A 5 -45.35 -74.19 49.99
C ILE A 5 -46.12 -75.32 49.30
N GLU A 6 -47.20 -75.01 48.59
CA GLU A 6 -47.82 -75.94 47.64
C GLU A 6 -47.56 -75.46 46.21
N SER A 7 -46.96 -76.37 45.46
CA SER A 7 -46.57 -76.27 44.07
C SER A 7 -47.78 -76.54 43.18
N THR A 8 -48.10 -75.63 42.27
CA THR A 8 -48.91 -75.94 41.08
C THR A 8 -48.06 -75.67 39.85
N LYS A 9 -47.63 -76.76 39.23
CA LYS A 9 -46.85 -76.84 38.00
C LYS A 9 -47.83 -77.16 36.87
N GLU A 10 -48.33 -76.14 36.18
CA GLU A 10 -49.03 -76.20 34.88
C GLU A 10 -48.91 -74.77 34.30
N GLU A 11 -48.66 -74.44 33.04
CA GLU A 11 -48.51 -75.16 31.78
C GLU A 11 -47.88 -74.12 30.81
N SER A 12 -47.13 -74.57 29.80
CA SER A 12 -46.40 -73.71 28.88
C SER A 12 -47.30 -72.82 28.00
N SER A 13 -46.94 -71.56 27.81
CA SER A 13 -47.32 -70.82 26.59
C SER A 13 -46.09 -70.17 25.95
N LYS A 14 -45.62 -70.81 24.88
CA LYS A 14 -44.56 -70.38 23.98
C LYS A 14 -45.23 -69.48 22.94
N PHE A 15 -45.16 -68.15 23.09
CA PHE A 15 -45.65 -67.25 22.05
C PHE A 15 -44.73 -66.04 21.88
N GLY A 16 -44.18 -65.88 20.67
CA GLY A 16 -43.71 -64.59 20.17
C GLY A 16 -42.21 -64.30 20.21
N GLN A 17 -41.34 -65.25 19.82
CA GLN A 17 -40.03 -64.86 19.25
C GLN A 17 -40.12 -64.89 17.73
N GLU A 18 -40.69 -63.85 17.13
CA GLU A 18 -40.56 -63.59 15.70
C GLU A 18 -40.29 -62.09 15.49
N THR A 19 -39.08 -61.65 15.84
CA THR A 19 -38.55 -60.39 15.32
C THR A 19 -38.21 -60.62 13.84
N SER A 20 -39.22 -60.46 13.00
CA SER A 20 -39.20 -59.90 11.65
C SER A 20 -37.79 -59.70 11.04
N LYS A 21 -37.20 -60.78 10.54
CA LYS A 21 -36.05 -60.74 9.61
C LYS A 21 -36.43 -60.13 8.25
N GLU A 22 -37.72 -59.85 8.03
CA GLU A 22 -38.29 -59.28 6.81
C GLU A 22 -38.14 -57.75 6.76
N ASN A 23 -37.89 -57.10 7.90
CA ASN A 23 -37.69 -55.64 7.96
C ASN A 23 -36.26 -55.18 7.62
N LEU A 24 -35.32 -56.11 7.42
CA LEU A 24 -33.93 -55.77 7.09
C LEU A 24 -33.67 -55.58 5.59
N LEU A 25 -34.61 -55.96 4.73
CA LEU A 25 -34.40 -55.92 3.28
C LEU A 25 -34.93 -54.63 2.60
N VAL A 26 -35.76 -53.84 3.26
CA VAL A 26 -36.37 -52.62 2.66
C VAL A 26 -35.57 -51.34 2.96
N GLY A 27 -34.64 -51.35 3.93
CA GLY A 27 -33.95 -50.13 4.39
C GLY A 27 -32.60 -49.80 3.74
N SER A 28 -31.99 -50.73 2.99
CA SER A 28 -30.56 -50.62 2.65
C SER A 28 -30.26 -50.02 1.26
N GLY A 29 -31.28 -49.75 0.44
CA GLY A 29 -31.10 -49.19 -0.91
C GLY A 29 -30.84 -47.68 -0.94
N TRP A 30 -31.34 -46.93 0.06
CA TRP A 30 -31.34 -45.46 0.07
C TRP A 30 -30.12 -44.85 0.78
N SER A 31 -29.38 -45.66 1.53
CA SER A 31 -28.21 -45.20 2.29
C SER A 31 -26.93 -45.17 1.45
N ARG A 32 -26.79 -46.05 0.44
CA ARG A 32 -25.59 -46.12 -0.41
C ARG A 32 -25.54 -45.00 -1.46
N GLU A 33 -26.69 -44.64 -2.02
CA GLU A 33 -26.83 -43.56 -3.01
C GLU A 33 -26.58 -42.18 -2.37
N ARG A 34 -27.14 -41.95 -1.17
CA ARG A 34 -26.86 -40.77 -0.34
C ARG A 34 -25.37 -40.65 0.02
N HIS A 35 -24.70 -41.76 0.33
CA HIS A 35 -23.28 -41.77 0.69
C HIS A 35 -22.35 -41.44 -0.51
N GLU A 36 -22.76 -41.79 -1.73
CA GLU A 36 -22.05 -41.43 -2.97
C GLU A 36 -22.33 -39.97 -3.37
N ASP A 37 -23.55 -39.46 -3.13
CA ASP A 37 -23.90 -38.05 -3.33
C ASP A 37 -23.17 -37.14 -2.35
N ASP A 38 -23.10 -37.51 -1.06
CA ASP A 38 -22.33 -36.79 -0.04
C ASP A 38 -20.83 -36.80 -0.39
N LYS A 39 -20.32 -37.91 -0.93
CA LYS A 39 -18.93 -38.03 -1.39
C LYS A 39 -18.66 -37.17 -2.61
N LYS A 40 -19.59 -37.12 -3.57
CA LYS A 40 -19.51 -36.27 -4.77
C LYS A 40 -19.61 -34.79 -4.42
N GLU A 41 -20.51 -34.42 -3.51
CA GLU A 41 -20.63 -33.06 -2.99
C GLU A 41 -19.35 -32.64 -2.26
N ASN A 42 -18.77 -33.53 -1.46
CA ASN A 42 -17.51 -33.25 -0.77
C ASN A 42 -16.34 -33.08 -1.76
N LEU A 43 -16.26 -33.91 -2.80
CA LEU A 43 -15.27 -33.73 -3.89
C LEU A 43 -15.48 -32.42 -4.66
N GLU A 44 -16.72 -31.99 -4.90
CA GLU A 44 -17.01 -30.70 -5.53
C GLU A 44 -16.63 -29.53 -4.63
N ARG A 45 -16.95 -29.61 -3.33
CA ARG A 45 -16.52 -28.61 -2.33
C ARG A 45 -15.00 -28.53 -2.24
N GLU A 46 -14.31 -29.67 -2.24
CA GLU A 46 -12.85 -29.71 -2.24
C GLU A 46 -12.25 -29.08 -3.51
N LYS A 47 -12.82 -29.37 -4.70
CA LYS A 47 -12.41 -28.74 -5.97
C LYS A 47 -12.62 -27.23 -5.94
N VAL A 48 -13.77 -26.75 -5.46
CA VAL A 48 -14.07 -25.31 -5.35
C VAL A 48 -13.11 -24.64 -4.38
N ASN A 49 -12.85 -25.25 -3.22
CA ASN A 49 -11.88 -24.73 -2.25
C ASN A 49 -10.48 -24.64 -2.86
N ARG A 50 -10.04 -25.70 -3.56
CA ARG A 50 -8.74 -25.72 -4.25
C ARG A 50 -8.64 -24.64 -5.33
N ASP A 51 -9.70 -24.36 -6.06
CA ASP A 51 -9.73 -23.28 -7.06
C ASP A 51 -9.75 -21.88 -6.43
N VAL A 52 -10.43 -21.72 -5.30
CA VAL A 52 -10.41 -20.47 -4.51
C VAL A 52 -9.00 -20.23 -3.95
N ASP A 53 -8.35 -21.26 -3.43
CA ASP A 53 -6.99 -21.17 -2.89
C ASP A 53 -5.98 -20.85 -4.00
N ARG A 54 -6.03 -21.52 -5.15
CA ARG A 54 -5.21 -21.16 -6.33
C ARG A 54 -5.43 -19.72 -6.77
N ARG A 55 -6.69 -19.25 -6.76
CA ARG A 55 -7.01 -17.86 -7.14
C ARG A 55 -6.43 -16.88 -6.11
N ARG A 56 -6.47 -17.23 -4.83
CA ARG A 56 -5.91 -16.43 -3.73
C ARG A 56 -4.38 -16.38 -3.79
N GLU A 57 -3.71 -17.49 -4.08
CA GLU A 57 -2.27 -17.57 -4.32
C GLU A 57 -1.87 -16.70 -5.51
N ARG A 58 -2.55 -16.83 -6.65
CA ARG A 58 -2.27 -16.01 -7.83
C ARG A 58 -2.46 -14.51 -7.60
N SER A 59 -3.42 -14.15 -6.75
CA SER A 59 -3.61 -12.77 -6.30
C SER A 59 -2.49 -12.30 -5.36
N ARG A 60 -2.01 -13.17 -4.44
CA ARG A 60 -0.86 -12.89 -3.57
C ARG A 60 0.41 -12.72 -4.40
N ASP A 61 0.70 -13.60 -5.35
CA ASP A 61 1.89 -13.49 -6.22
C ASP A 61 1.91 -12.18 -6.99
N ARG A 62 0.78 -11.79 -7.61
CA ARG A 62 0.66 -10.47 -8.27
C ARG A 62 0.83 -9.30 -7.32
N SER A 63 0.42 -9.43 -6.06
CA SER A 63 0.62 -8.38 -5.07
C SER A 63 2.08 -8.27 -4.63
N LEU A 64 2.77 -9.40 -4.48
CA LEU A 64 4.18 -9.48 -4.15
C LEU A 64 5.05 -8.93 -5.29
N ASP A 65 4.71 -9.27 -6.54
CA ASP A 65 5.39 -8.76 -7.74
C ASP A 65 5.28 -7.23 -7.83
N ARG A 66 4.07 -6.68 -7.69
CA ARG A 66 3.85 -5.22 -7.62
C ARG A 66 4.57 -4.56 -6.44
N SER A 67 4.67 -5.24 -5.30
CA SER A 67 5.39 -4.72 -4.14
C SER A 67 6.90 -4.70 -4.37
N ARG A 68 7.44 -5.73 -5.03
CA ARG A 68 8.86 -5.79 -5.44
C ARG A 68 9.18 -4.71 -6.45
N ASP A 69 8.34 -4.51 -7.45
CA ASP A 69 8.53 -3.49 -8.48
C ASP A 69 8.57 -2.07 -7.86
N ARG A 70 7.58 -1.73 -7.03
CA ARG A 70 7.56 -0.46 -6.28
C ARG A 70 8.76 -0.29 -5.35
N SER A 71 9.23 -1.37 -4.73
CA SER A 71 10.41 -1.33 -3.86
C SER A 71 11.68 -1.08 -4.67
N ARG A 72 11.77 -1.68 -5.87
CA ARG A 72 12.87 -1.46 -6.81
C ARG A 72 12.90 -0.03 -7.33
N ASP A 73 11.75 0.53 -7.70
CA ASP A 73 11.63 1.92 -8.13
C ASP A 73 12.05 2.90 -7.03
N ARG A 74 11.57 2.70 -5.80
CA ARG A 74 12.01 3.52 -4.65
C ARG A 74 13.51 3.42 -4.42
N ASN A 75 14.06 2.21 -4.50
CA ASN A 75 15.50 2.01 -4.29
C ASN A 75 16.33 2.67 -5.40
N MET A 76 15.88 2.59 -6.66
CA MET A 76 16.54 3.28 -7.78
C MET A 76 16.44 4.80 -7.66
N SER A 77 15.29 5.33 -7.21
CA SER A 77 15.14 6.77 -6.95
C SER A 77 16.10 7.23 -5.85
N ARG A 78 16.17 6.48 -4.75
CA ARG A 78 17.07 6.77 -3.62
C ARG A 78 18.55 6.68 -4.03
N ASN A 79 18.90 5.70 -4.84
CA ASN A 79 20.26 5.54 -5.33
C ASN A 79 20.67 6.73 -6.23
N ARG A 80 19.79 7.16 -7.14
CA ARG A 80 20.02 8.36 -7.97
C ARG A 80 20.18 9.63 -7.14
N GLU A 81 19.40 9.77 -6.06
CA GLU A 81 19.52 10.89 -5.13
C GLU A 81 20.85 10.87 -4.37
N ASN A 82 21.25 9.71 -3.83
CA ASN A 82 22.55 9.53 -3.19
C ASN A 82 23.71 9.86 -4.14
N GLU A 83 23.68 9.36 -5.38
CA GLU A 83 24.72 9.68 -6.35
C GLU A 83 24.77 11.18 -6.71
N ARG A 84 23.64 11.90 -6.66
CA ARG A 84 23.64 13.36 -6.83
C ARG A 84 24.31 14.04 -5.65
N MET A 85 23.98 13.63 -4.43
CA MET A 85 24.56 14.15 -3.19
C MET A 85 26.07 13.88 -3.10
N ASP A 86 26.52 12.70 -3.52
CA ASP A 86 27.95 12.35 -3.54
C ASP A 86 28.73 13.19 -4.54
N ARG A 87 28.19 13.39 -5.75
CA ARG A 87 28.79 14.29 -6.75
C ARG A 87 28.84 15.75 -6.25
N GLU A 88 27.83 16.20 -5.51
CA GLU A 88 27.81 17.54 -4.93
C GLU A 88 28.84 17.68 -3.80
N ARG A 89 28.94 16.68 -2.93
CA ARG A 89 29.94 16.61 -1.86
C ARG A 89 31.36 16.64 -2.42
N ASP A 90 31.63 15.90 -3.49
CA ASP A 90 32.93 15.89 -4.16
C ASP A 90 33.27 17.26 -4.76
N ARG A 91 32.32 17.90 -5.47
CA ARG A 91 32.50 19.27 -5.99
C ARG A 91 32.79 20.27 -4.87
N ARG A 92 32.12 20.15 -3.72
CA ARG A 92 32.34 21.02 -2.56
C ARG A 92 33.73 20.80 -1.97
N GLN A 93 34.16 19.55 -1.79
CA GLN A 93 35.52 19.24 -1.33
C GLN A 93 36.60 19.76 -2.28
N ARG A 94 36.38 19.65 -3.60
CA ARG A 94 37.31 20.17 -4.61
C ARG A 94 37.47 21.69 -4.50
N ARG A 95 36.35 22.42 -4.39
CA ARG A 95 36.35 23.88 -4.16
C ARG A 95 37.07 24.25 -2.86
N GLU A 96 36.81 23.51 -1.78
CA GLU A 96 37.45 23.78 -0.48
C GLU A 96 38.98 23.52 -0.52
N ARG A 97 39.40 22.49 -1.26
CA ARG A 97 40.83 22.21 -1.50
C ARG A 97 41.50 23.28 -2.36
N ASP A 98 40.83 23.76 -3.40
CA ASP A 98 41.32 24.85 -4.25
C ASP A 98 41.44 26.18 -3.48
N ILE A 99 40.49 26.47 -2.59
CA ILE A 99 40.56 27.65 -1.70
C ILE A 99 41.72 27.52 -0.70
N ARG A 100 41.91 26.34 -0.08
CA ARG A 100 43.03 26.11 0.84
C ARG A 100 44.39 26.17 0.13
N SER A 101 44.52 25.61 -1.06
CA SER A 101 45.79 25.62 -1.82
C SER A 101 46.15 27.01 -2.34
N HIS A 102 45.17 27.87 -2.64
CA HIS A 102 45.41 29.27 -3.01
C HIS A 102 45.78 30.16 -1.81
N SER A 103 45.36 29.78 -0.60
CA SER A 103 45.59 30.55 0.63
C SER A 103 46.97 30.39 1.30
N LEU A 104 47.84 29.53 0.77
CA LEU A 104 49.19 29.28 1.30
C LEU A 104 50.29 30.15 0.66
N THR A 105 49.93 31.10 -0.21
CA THR A 105 50.90 32.08 -0.71
C THR A 105 51.11 33.18 0.36
N PRO A 106 52.34 33.41 0.84
CA PRO A 106 52.59 34.43 1.85
C PRO A 106 52.47 35.81 1.18
N VAL A 107 51.28 36.40 1.24
CA VAL A 107 51.04 37.79 0.83
C VAL A 107 51.95 38.67 1.69
N ARG A 108 52.90 39.31 1.01
CA ARG A 108 53.87 40.23 1.58
C ARG A 108 53.16 41.28 2.43
N LYS A 109 53.68 41.50 3.64
CA LYS A 109 53.29 42.55 4.60
C LYS A 109 53.25 43.91 3.88
N GLN A 110 52.06 44.35 3.47
CA GLN A 110 51.81 45.74 3.14
C GLN A 110 51.24 46.43 4.38
N LYS A 111 51.83 47.60 4.66
CA LYS A 111 51.61 48.43 5.83
C LYS A 111 50.12 48.59 6.13
N LYS A 112 49.75 48.34 7.39
CA LYS A 112 48.51 48.82 7.99
C LYS A 112 48.49 50.34 7.86
N LYS A 113 47.87 50.86 6.80
CA LYS A 113 47.12 52.10 6.92
C LYS A 113 45.86 51.69 7.67
N GLU A 114 45.63 52.28 8.83
CA GLU A 114 44.32 52.23 9.47
C GLU A 114 43.25 52.51 8.41
N ASP A 115 42.37 51.56 8.17
CA ASP A 115 41.09 51.86 7.55
C ASP A 115 40.41 52.93 8.42
N PRO A 116 39.92 54.03 7.85
CA PRO A 116 39.25 55.06 8.64
C PRO A 116 38.07 54.44 9.41
N PRO A 117 37.80 54.91 10.63
CA PRO A 117 36.84 54.30 11.54
C PRO A 117 35.42 54.53 11.02
N LEU A 118 34.61 53.46 11.09
CA LEU A 118 33.20 53.37 10.70
C LEU A 118 32.90 53.61 9.21
N ARG A 119 32.49 52.52 8.54
CA ARG A 119 31.84 52.54 7.21
C ARG A 119 30.76 53.63 7.18
N LEU A 120 30.84 54.58 6.25
CA LEU A 120 29.89 55.67 6.13
C LEU A 120 28.51 55.10 5.73
N LEU A 121 27.42 55.77 6.12
CA LEU A 121 26.07 55.34 5.72
C LEU A 121 25.91 55.24 4.19
N ASP A 122 26.63 56.09 3.46
CA ASP A 122 26.67 56.10 1.99
C ASP A 122 27.36 54.85 1.40
N ASP A 123 28.20 54.15 2.16
CA ASP A 123 28.86 52.90 1.74
C ASP A 123 27.95 51.67 1.91
N LEU A 124 26.96 51.78 2.80
CA LEU A 124 26.04 50.69 3.14
C LEU A 124 24.71 50.81 2.41
N PHE A 125 24.22 52.04 2.22
CA PHE A 125 22.87 52.30 1.73
C PHE A 125 22.90 53.28 0.56
N ARG A 126 22.00 53.08 -0.40
CA ARG A 126 21.78 54.02 -1.50
C ARG A 126 20.85 55.13 -1.00
N LYS A 127 21.23 56.39 -1.22
CA LYS A 127 20.44 57.57 -0.88
C LYS A 127 19.59 58.00 -2.07
N THR A 128 18.29 58.26 -1.87
CA THR A 128 17.44 58.86 -2.89
C THR A 128 17.73 60.36 -3.05
N LYS A 129 17.49 60.92 -4.23
CA LYS A 129 17.68 62.36 -4.52
C LYS A 129 16.47 63.24 -4.15
N ALA A 130 15.34 62.64 -3.78
CA ALA A 130 14.10 63.33 -3.45
C ALA A 130 14.10 63.82 -2.00
N THR A 131 13.34 64.88 -1.68
CA THR A 131 13.18 65.41 -0.31
C THR A 131 11.84 64.94 0.26
N PRO A 132 11.81 64.27 1.43
CA PRO A 132 12.92 63.91 2.30
C PRO A 132 13.78 62.77 1.73
N CYS A 133 15.10 62.88 1.91
CA CYS A 133 16.05 61.87 1.46
C CYS A 133 15.90 60.60 2.30
N ILE A 134 15.83 59.44 1.64
CA ILE A 134 15.74 58.14 2.31
C ILE A 134 16.94 57.27 1.94
N TYR A 135 17.43 56.51 2.92
CA TYR A 135 18.48 55.50 2.75
C TYR A 135 17.81 54.13 2.56
N TRP A 136 18.18 53.41 1.50
CA TRP A 136 17.67 52.07 1.22
C TRP A 136 18.79 51.09 0.87
N LEU A 137 18.66 49.85 1.31
CA LEU A 137 19.61 48.78 1.05
C LEU A 137 19.09 47.96 -0.15
N PRO A 138 19.80 47.88 -1.28
CA PRO A 138 19.47 46.90 -2.30
C PRO A 138 19.61 45.50 -1.69
N LEU A 139 18.62 44.65 -1.92
CA LEU A 139 18.64 43.27 -1.44
C LEU A 139 19.91 42.57 -1.92
N ASN A 140 20.57 41.86 -1.01
CA ASN A 140 21.72 41.07 -1.39
C ASN A 140 21.30 40.00 -2.40
N PRO A 141 22.16 39.65 -3.38
CA PRO A 141 21.83 38.63 -4.38
C PRO A 141 21.49 37.28 -3.72
N GLU A 142 22.03 36.98 -2.54
CA GLU A 142 21.65 35.80 -1.75
C GLU A 142 20.23 35.86 -1.19
N GLN A 143 19.76 37.04 -0.77
CA GLN A 143 18.39 37.23 -0.30
C GLN A 143 17.38 37.09 -1.44
N ILE A 144 17.73 37.59 -2.62
CA ILE A 144 16.93 37.43 -3.85
C ILE A 144 16.81 35.95 -4.18
N ARG A 145 17.93 35.21 -4.26
CA ARG A 145 17.90 33.75 -4.50
C ARG A 145 17.08 33.00 -3.46
N ARG A 146 17.16 33.40 -2.18
CA ARG A 146 16.36 32.78 -1.12
C ARG A 146 14.87 33.05 -1.30
N ALA A 147 14.49 34.28 -1.62
CA ALA A 147 13.10 34.65 -1.90
C ALA A 147 12.56 33.93 -3.15
N GLU A 148 13.36 33.84 -4.21
CA GLU A 148 13.05 33.10 -5.43
C GLU A 148 12.88 31.61 -5.14
N ALA A 149 13.82 30.98 -4.44
CA ALA A 149 13.73 29.58 -4.06
C ALA A 149 12.47 29.29 -3.20
N THR A 150 12.10 30.21 -2.29
CA THR A 150 10.85 30.05 -1.52
C THR A 150 9.59 30.24 -2.38
N SER A 151 9.65 31.09 -3.41
CA SER A 151 8.54 31.31 -4.34
C SER A 151 8.38 30.13 -5.30
N GLU A 152 9.49 29.59 -5.81
CA GLU A 152 9.52 28.38 -6.62
C GLU A 152 9.04 27.17 -5.83
N ALA A 153 9.50 26.99 -4.58
CA ALA A 153 9.04 25.91 -3.71
C ALA A 153 7.52 25.96 -3.49
N LYS A 154 6.97 27.16 -3.24
CA LYS A 154 5.51 27.38 -3.11
C LYS A 154 4.78 27.11 -4.43
N GLY A 155 5.37 27.46 -5.57
CA GLY A 155 4.83 27.16 -6.90
C GLY A 155 4.74 25.65 -7.15
N ILE A 156 5.82 24.93 -6.88
CA ILE A 156 5.91 23.47 -7.03
C ILE A 156 4.96 22.75 -6.06
N GLU A 157 4.81 23.23 -4.83
CA GLU A 157 3.86 22.68 -3.86
C GLU A 157 2.41 22.84 -4.34
N ARG A 158 2.04 24.04 -4.81
CA ARG A 158 0.71 24.30 -5.38
C ARG A 158 0.42 23.44 -6.60
N GLU A 159 1.42 23.18 -7.45
CA GLU A 159 1.28 22.30 -8.60
C GLU A 159 1.08 20.84 -8.18
N LYS A 160 1.91 20.34 -7.24
CA LYS A 160 1.79 18.99 -6.69
C LYS A 160 0.43 18.76 -6.03
N ASP A 161 -0.11 19.76 -5.33
CA ASP A 161 -1.43 19.64 -4.72
C ASP A 161 -2.55 19.60 -5.77
N ARG A 162 -2.45 20.37 -6.86
CA ARG A 162 -3.38 20.24 -8.00
C ARG A 162 -3.28 18.87 -8.67
N GLU A 163 -2.08 18.33 -8.81
CA GLU A 163 -1.87 16.99 -9.37
C GLU A 163 -2.45 15.90 -8.45
N ARG A 164 -2.22 16.00 -7.13
CA ARG A 164 -2.81 15.11 -6.13
C ARG A 164 -4.34 15.17 -6.16
N GLU A 165 -4.93 16.35 -6.29
CA GLU A 165 -6.38 16.54 -6.44
C GLU A 165 -6.91 15.83 -7.71
N ARG A 166 -6.24 16.04 -8.85
CA ARG A 166 -6.58 15.38 -10.12
C ARG A 166 -6.47 13.86 -10.00
N ASN A 167 -5.42 13.35 -9.39
CA ASN A 167 -5.21 11.92 -9.22
C ASN A 167 -6.28 11.30 -8.30
N ARG A 168 -6.59 11.95 -7.18
CA ARG A 168 -7.72 11.53 -6.30
C ARG A 168 -9.04 11.52 -7.04
N ASN A 169 -9.30 12.49 -7.91
CA ASN A 169 -10.53 12.50 -8.70
C ASN A 169 -10.54 11.37 -9.74
N SER A 170 -9.43 11.14 -10.43
CA SER A 170 -9.27 10.03 -11.39
C SER A 170 -9.44 8.67 -10.71
N ASP A 171 -8.89 8.47 -9.52
CA ASP A 171 -9.06 7.23 -8.74
C ASP A 171 -10.53 7.03 -8.33
N ARG A 172 -11.21 8.09 -7.87
CA ARG A 172 -12.65 8.03 -7.56
C ARG A 172 -13.50 7.69 -8.79
N GLU A 173 -13.15 8.22 -9.96
CA GLU A 173 -13.82 7.92 -11.22
C GLU A 173 -13.59 6.47 -11.65
N ARG A 174 -12.33 6.01 -11.60
CA ARG A 174 -11.97 4.60 -11.86
C ARG A 174 -12.72 3.66 -10.93
N ASP A 175 -12.84 3.97 -9.64
CA ASP A 175 -13.60 3.17 -8.68
C ASP A 175 -15.10 3.12 -9.00
N ARG A 176 -15.68 4.25 -9.42
CA ARG A 176 -17.09 4.30 -9.87
C ARG A 176 -17.31 3.42 -11.10
N ASP A 177 -16.41 3.52 -12.07
CA ASP A 177 -16.46 2.72 -13.30
C ASP A 177 -16.25 1.23 -13.00
N HIS A 178 -15.32 0.89 -12.11
CA HIS A 178 -15.11 -0.49 -11.67
C HIS A 178 -16.36 -1.06 -11.02
N ARG A 179 -17.01 -0.30 -10.11
CA ARG A 179 -18.28 -0.72 -9.48
C ARG A 179 -19.40 -0.88 -10.51
N ARG A 180 -19.50 0.04 -11.48
CA ARG A 180 -20.52 -0.02 -12.55
C ARG A 180 -20.30 -1.23 -13.47
N SER A 181 -19.05 -1.46 -13.86
CA SER A 181 -18.64 -2.62 -14.67
C SER A 181 -18.88 -3.94 -13.95
N ASN A 182 -18.53 -4.01 -12.65
CA ASN A 182 -18.73 -5.22 -11.85
C ASN A 182 -20.22 -5.52 -11.68
N ARG A 183 -21.06 -4.51 -11.39
CA ARG A 183 -22.52 -4.66 -11.32
C ARG A 183 -23.14 -5.10 -12.65
N SER A 184 -22.61 -4.62 -13.77
CA SER A 184 -23.04 -5.04 -15.12
C SER A 184 -22.63 -6.48 -15.42
N SER A 185 -21.40 -6.85 -15.07
CA SER A 185 -20.86 -8.20 -15.22
C SER A 185 -21.62 -9.22 -14.37
N ASP A 186 -21.95 -8.90 -13.12
CA ASP A 186 -22.78 -9.76 -12.26
C ASP A 186 -24.18 -9.94 -12.83
N ARG A 187 -24.83 -8.87 -13.32
CA ARG A 187 -26.14 -8.98 -14.00
C ARG A 187 -26.09 -9.87 -15.24
N ARG A 188 -25.02 -9.77 -16.05
CA ARG A 188 -24.82 -10.65 -17.21
C ARG A 188 -24.61 -12.10 -16.77
N ARG A 189 -23.80 -12.33 -15.73
CA ARG A 189 -23.52 -13.66 -15.18
C ARG A 189 -24.76 -14.32 -14.58
N SER A 190 -25.62 -13.56 -13.90
CA SER A 190 -26.92 -14.06 -13.40
C SER A 190 -27.85 -14.45 -14.54
N ARG A 191 -28.00 -13.61 -15.57
CA ARG A 191 -28.82 -13.94 -16.76
C ARG A 191 -28.31 -15.16 -17.53
N SER A 192 -26.99 -15.36 -17.60
CA SER A 192 -26.41 -16.56 -18.22
C SER A 192 -26.65 -17.83 -17.41
N ARG A 193 -26.79 -17.73 -16.07
CA ARG A 193 -27.10 -18.88 -15.21
C ARG A 193 -28.56 -19.30 -15.32
N ASP A 194 -29.50 -18.36 -15.40
CA ASP A 194 -30.93 -18.66 -15.59
C ASP A 194 -31.19 -19.38 -16.92
N ARG A 195 -30.51 -18.99 -18.00
CA ARG A 195 -30.65 -19.65 -19.31
C ARG A 195 -30.10 -21.08 -19.37
N ARG A 196 -29.30 -21.51 -18.40
CA ARG A 196 -28.82 -22.90 -18.31
C ARG A 196 -29.73 -23.79 -17.46
N ARG A 197 -30.76 -23.21 -16.85
CA ARG A 197 -31.65 -23.89 -15.88
C ARG A 197 -33.00 -24.31 -16.48
N TYR A 198 -33.25 -23.94 -17.73
CA TYR A 198 -34.30 -24.44 -18.61
C TYR A 198 -33.64 -25.24 -19.74
#